data_AF-A0A7X5X7K6-F1
#
_entry.id   AF-A0A7X5X7K6-F1
#
_cell.length_a   1.000
_cell.length_b   1.000
_cell.length_c   1.000
_cell.angle_alpha   90.00
_cell.angle_beta   90.00
_cell.angle_gamma   90.00
#
_symmetry.space_group_name_H-M   'P 1'
#
loop_
_entity.id
_entity.type
_entity.pdbx_description
1 polymer ?
#
loop_
_entity_poly.entity_id
_entity_poly.type
_entity_poly.pdbx_seq_one_letter_code
_entity_poly.pdbx_strand_id
1 'polypeptide(L)'
;MAETRTYGRRRQLLSKTAEATPATPPATREAVSGRVVSTSSGGSTQMAGWDAMDRTASASGSDMYLKVTEEAIVIKVLGDGPFDVYNSHWVDEIEDGSKSVRCWATPDCPLCRVGDKAKRFSACFDVVSLEDPDTPVMKVWEAGIKVARQLKDIATDAKRGPLNRDDLYFTIRKEQKKKSVEYTLERVKERDLYEEYDVEPLGEEILRAFLAEAHEWGAQVKEPLDEDGMNEVVDLLVEG
;
A
#
# COMPACT_ATOMS: atom_id res chain seq x y z
N MET A 1 -2.59 36.61 -12.84
CA MET A 1 -3.17 35.61 -13.77
C MET A 1 -2.60 34.27 -13.35
N ALA A 2 -3.43 33.40 -12.76
CA ALA A 2 -3.00 32.12 -12.20
C ALA A 2 -3.80 31.01 -12.89
N GLU A 3 -3.10 30.13 -13.60
CA GLU A 3 -3.66 28.95 -14.25
C GLU A 3 -3.92 27.85 -13.22
N THR A 4 -5.16 27.45 -13.10
CA THR A 4 -5.59 26.26 -12.36
C THR A 4 -5.36 25.01 -13.22
N ARG A 5 -4.47 24.11 -12.80
CA ARG A 5 -4.34 22.77 -13.37
C ARG A 5 -5.14 21.75 -12.56
N THR A 6 -6.20 21.24 -13.18
CA THR A 6 -6.97 20.05 -12.76
C THR A 6 -6.19 18.75 -13.00
N TYR A 7 -6.10 17.90 -11.98
CA TYR A 7 -5.67 16.49 -12.02
C TYR A 7 -6.76 15.65 -11.31
N GLY A 8 -7.09 14.40 -11.62
CA GLY A 8 -6.71 13.45 -12.66
C GLY A 8 -7.77 12.33 -12.60
N ARG A 9 -8.19 11.82 -13.77
CA ARG A 9 -9.28 10.83 -13.89
C ARG A 9 -8.83 9.43 -13.47
N ARG A 10 -9.62 8.80 -12.59
CA ARG A 10 -9.62 7.36 -12.31
C ARG A 10 -9.87 6.57 -13.61
N ARG A 11 -9.01 5.60 -13.95
CA ARG A 11 -9.17 4.77 -15.15
C ARG A 11 -9.12 3.29 -14.77
N GLN A 12 -10.29 2.64 -14.77
CA GLN A 12 -10.39 1.17 -14.76
C GLN A 12 -9.97 0.64 -16.13
N LEU A 13 -9.07 -0.33 -16.16
CA LEU A 13 -8.73 -1.08 -17.36
C LEU A 13 -9.63 -2.31 -17.43
N LEU A 14 -10.43 -2.38 -18.49
CA LEU A 14 -11.35 -3.48 -18.81
C LEU A 14 -10.57 -4.66 -19.38
N SER A 15 -10.85 -5.85 -18.85
CA SER A 15 -10.46 -7.14 -19.42
C SER A 15 -11.20 -7.41 -20.73
N LYS A 16 -10.55 -8.12 -21.66
CA LYS A 16 -11.27 -8.77 -22.76
C LYS A 16 -10.60 -10.06 -23.22
N THR A 17 -11.33 -11.15 -23.00
CA THR A 17 -11.15 -12.50 -23.55
C THR A 17 -11.72 -12.62 -24.98
N ALA A 18 -11.50 -13.80 -25.56
CA ALA A 18 -11.18 -14.10 -26.94
C ALA A 18 -12.35 -14.35 -27.93
N GLU A 19 -11.91 -14.64 -29.16
CA GLU A 19 -12.46 -15.58 -30.15
C GLU A 19 -13.34 -15.10 -31.32
N ALA A 20 -13.08 -15.75 -32.46
CA ALA A 20 -13.43 -15.38 -33.81
C ALA A 20 -14.49 -16.31 -34.40
N THR A 21 -15.35 -15.80 -35.28
CA THR A 21 -16.11 -16.62 -36.24
C THR A 21 -16.52 -15.77 -37.46
N PRO A 22 -16.49 -16.28 -38.71
CA PRO A 22 -16.81 -15.48 -39.89
C PRO A 22 -18.24 -15.70 -40.46
N ALA A 23 -18.86 -14.59 -40.92
CA ALA A 23 -19.56 -14.33 -42.21
C ALA A 23 -20.58 -15.34 -42.82
N THR A 24 -21.74 -15.02 -43.47
CA THR A 24 -22.64 -13.85 -43.79
C THR A 24 -24.00 -14.43 -44.39
N PRO A 25 -24.95 -13.72 -45.07
CA PRO A 25 -26.39 -13.51 -44.72
C PRO A 25 -27.39 -13.99 -45.86
N PRO A 26 -28.51 -13.34 -46.27
CA PRO A 26 -29.48 -12.37 -45.69
C PRO A 26 -30.99 -12.68 -45.95
N ALA A 27 -31.93 -11.92 -45.35
CA ALA A 27 -33.20 -11.52 -45.99
C ALA A 27 -33.96 -10.38 -45.23
N THR A 28 -33.84 -9.16 -45.78
CA THR A 28 -34.86 -8.11 -46.02
C THR A 28 -36.12 -7.94 -45.14
N ARG A 29 -36.31 -6.74 -44.54
CA ARG A 29 -37.18 -5.64 -45.07
C ARG A 29 -37.17 -4.36 -44.17
N GLU A 30 -36.93 -3.22 -44.83
CA GLU A 30 -37.41 -1.81 -44.70
C GLU A 30 -38.10 -1.33 -43.40
N ALA A 31 -38.08 -0.06 -42.96
CA ALA A 31 -37.31 1.18 -43.16
C ALA A 31 -37.89 2.19 -42.12
N VAL A 32 -37.13 3.25 -41.78
CA VAL A 32 -37.58 4.62 -41.38
C VAL A 32 -36.75 5.20 -40.22
N SER A 33 -35.83 6.10 -40.62
CA SER A 33 -35.51 7.42 -40.07
C SER A 33 -35.33 7.64 -38.55
N GLY A 34 -34.08 7.89 -38.16
CA GLY A 34 -33.73 9.19 -37.56
C GLY A 34 -33.34 9.23 -36.08
N ARG A 35 -32.20 9.88 -35.83
CA ARG A 35 -31.59 10.37 -34.56
C ARG A 35 -30.83 9.37 -33.69
N VAL A 36 -29.51 9.55 -33.75
CA VAL A 36 -28.53 9.17 -32.74
C VAL A 36 -28.84 9.92 -31.43
N VAL A 37 -29.08 9.19 -30.34
CA VAL A 37 -28.87 9.70 -28.98
C VAL A 37 -28.20 8.58 -28.18
N SER A 38 -26.94 8.81 -27.83
CA SER A 38 -26.20 8.04 -26.85
C SER A 38 -26.77 8.29 -25.46
N THR A 39 -27.11 7.24 -24.72
CA THR A 39 -27.34 7.35 -23.26
C THR A 39 -26.53 6.30 -22.52
N SER A 40 -25.74 6.80 -21.59
CA SER A 40 -24.76 6.19 -20.71
C SER A 40 -25.28 5.04 -19.85
N SER A 41 -24.59 3.90 -19.86
CA SER A 41 -24.64 2.90 -18.79
C SER A 41 -23.45 3.12 -17.84
N GLY A 42 -23.57 4.10 -16.93
CA GLY A 42 -22.70 4.23 -15.77
C GLY A 42 -23.29 3.45 -14.61
N GLY A 43 -22.98 2.16 -14.51
CA GLY A 43 -23.28 1.37 -13.32
C GLY A 43 -22.29 1.71 -12.22
N SER A 44 -22.65 2.56 -11.27
CA SER A 44 -21.96 2.61 -9.99
C SER A 44 -22.35 1.36 -9.21
N THR A 45 -21.44 0.40 -9.07
CA THR A 45 -21.59 -0.66 -8.07
C THR A 45 -21.48 -0.02 -6.69
N GLN A 46 -22.61 0.44 -6.16
CA GLN A 46 -22.72 0.82 -4.77
C GLN A 46 -22.61 -0.49 -3.96
N MET A 47 -21.45 -0.73 -3.36
CA MET A 47 -21.32 -1.79 -2.36
C MET A 47 -22.09 -1.36 -1.11
N ALA A 48 -23.03 -2.19 -0.67
CA ALA A 48 -23.82 -1.98 0.55
C ALA A 48 -23.64 -3.20 1.47
N GLY A 49 -23.53 -2.97 2.77
CA GLY A 49 -23.37 -4.02 3.78
C GLY A 49 -22.40 -3.63 4.89
N TRP A 50 -22.45 -4.36 6.01
CA TRP A 50 -21.52 -4.17 7.14
C TRP A 50 -20.07 -4.39 6.73
N ASP A 51 -19.80 -5.38 5.87
CA ASP A 51 -18.47 -5.60 5.29
C ASP A 51 -17.97 -4.42 4.44
N ALA A 52 -18.87 -3.77 3.68
CA ALA A 52 -18.52 -2.57 2.91
C ALA A 52 -18.26 -1.37 3.82
N MET A 53 -18.96 -1.29 4.96
CA MET A 53 -18.75 -0.27 5.99
C MET A 53 -17.43 -0.51 6.74
N ASP A 54 -17.12 -1.74 7.14
CA ASP A 54 -15.86 -2.10 7.80
C ASP A 54 -14.65 -1.92 6.88
N ARG A 55 -14.78 -2.27 5.59
CA ARG A 55 -13.76 -1.97 4.56
C ARG A 55 -13.57 -0.47 4.34
N THR A 56 -14.65 0.30 4.31
CA THR A 56 -14.59 1.78 4.16
C THR A 56 -14.04 2.45 5.42
N ALA A 57 -14.41 1.98 6.60
CA ALA A 57 -13.89 2.46 7.88
C ALA A 57 -12.40 2.13 8.02
N SER A 58 -11.97 0.97 7.53
CA SER A 58 -10.56 0.57 7.43
C SER A 58 -9.78 1.34 6.35
N ALA A 59 -10.45 2.02 5.42
CA ALA A 59 -9.81 2.86 4.39
C ALA A 59 -9.57 4.31 4.84
N SER A 60 -9.96 4.69 6.07
CA SER A 60 -9.87 6.07 6.58
C SER A 60 -8.49 6.50 7.12
N GLY A 61 -7.52 5.58 7.17
CA GLY A 61 -6.10 5.95 7.28
C GLY A 61 -5.52 5.98 5.87
N SER A 62 -4.66 6.95 5.53
CA SER A 62 -4.18 7.17 4.17
C SER A 62 -3.95 5.83 3.44
N ASP A 63 -4.74 5.60 2.39
CA ASP A 63 -4.81 4.35 1.61
C ASP A 63 -3.44 3.89 1.05
N MET A 64 -2.40 4.68 1.25
CA MET A 64 -1.02 4.39 0.94
C MET A 64 -0.39 3.29 1.82
N TYR A 65 -0.69 3.20 3.12
CA TYR A 65 0.02 2.26 4.01
C TYR A 65 -0.62 0.88 4.09
N LEU A 66 0.19 -0.17 4.06
CA LEU A 66 -0.25 -1.55 4.32
C LEU A 66 -0.67 -1.67 5.79
N LYS A 67 -1.93 -2.02 6.02
CA LYS A 67 -2.47 -2.32 7.36
C LYS A 67 -2.35 -3.81 7.64
N VAL A 68 -1.34 -4.19 8.41
CA VAL A 68 -1.21 -5.60 8.86
C VAL A 68 -2.27 -5.88 9.93
N THR A 69 -3.03 -6.95 9.75
CA THR A 69 -4.08 -7.43 10.68
C THR A 69 -3.69 -8.78 11.28
N GLU A 70 -4.58 -9.39 12.07
CA GLU A 70 -4.35 -10.73 12.63
C GLU A 70 -4.50 -11.84 11.59
N GLU A 71 -5.22 -11.54 10.51
CA GLU A 71 -5.34 -12.40 9.34
C GLU A 71 -4.08 -12.28 8.47
N ALA A 72 -3.65 -13.41 7.91
CA ALA A 72 -2.48 -13.44 7.05
C ALA A 72 -2.81 -12.81 5.70
N ILE A 73 -2.10 -11.74 5.36
CA ILE A 73 -2.19 -11.07 4.06
C ILE A 73 -1.01 -11.51 3.20
N VAL A 74 -1.29 -11.92 1.97
CA VAL A 74 -0.24 -12.20 0.98
C VAL A 74 0.25 -10.87 0.41
N ILE A 75 1.57 -10.70 0.37
CA ILE A 75 2.24 -9.53 -0.18
C ILE A 75 3.36 -9.92 -1.14
N LYS A 76 3.62 -9.04 -2.10
CA LYS A 76 4.79 -9.06 -2.97
C LYS A 76 5.70 -7.88 -2.63
N VAL A 77 6.95 -8.13 -2.26
CA VAL A 77 7.94 -7.06 -2.07
C VAL A 77 8.55 -6.70 -3.42
N LEU A 78 8.58 -5.41 -3.76
CA LEU A 78 9.02 -4.92 -5.07
C LEU A 78 10.52 -4.56 -5.12
N GLY A 79 11.08 -4.09 -4.00
CA GLY A 79 12.50 -3.76 -3.87
C GLY A 79 13.32 -4.86 -3.18
N ASP A 80 14.63 -4.89 -3.43
CA ASP A 80 15.56 -5.78 -2.70
C ASP A 80 15.96 -5.23 -1.30
N GLY A 81 15.39 -4.10 -0.91
CA GLY A 81 15.65 -3.45 0.37
C GLY A 81 14.65 -2.34 0.66
N PRO A 82 14.72 -1.74 1.86
CA PRO A 82 13.87 -0.60 2.18
C PRO A 82 14.28 0.61 1.33
N PHE A 83 13.29 1.36 0.85
CA PHE A 83 13.54 2.61 0.13
C PHE A 83 13.74 3.80 1.07
N ASP A 84 13.24 3.70 2.31
CA ASP A 84 13.44 4.71 3.36
C ASP A 84 13.59 4.05 4.72
N VAL A 85 14.38 4.67 5.60
CA VAL A 85 14.63 4.21 6.97
C VAL A 85 14.76 5.43 7.88
N TYR A 86 13.97 5.48 8.94
CA TYR A 86 13.99 6.59 9.88
C TYR A 86 13.70 6.14 11.32
N ASN A 87 14.05 7.03 12.25
CA ASN A 87 13.58 6.93 13.63
C ASN A 87 12.49 7.97 13.87
N SER A 88 11.53 7.62 14.72
CA SER A 88 10.46 8.52 15.14
C SER A 88 10.45 8.72 16.65
N HIS A 89 10.07 9.93 17.03
CA HIS A 89 9.58 10.32 18.34
C HIS A 89 8.17 9.74 18.56
N TRP A 90 7.83 9.45 19.80
CA TRP A 90 6.47 9.04 20.17
C TRP A 90 5.94 10.02 21.20
N VAL A 91 4.90 10.75 20.82
CA VAL A 91 4.34 11.85 21.60
C VAL A 91 2.92 11.44 21.98
N ASP A 92 2.72 11.16 23.26
CA ASP A 92 1.44 10.63 23.75
C ASP A 92 0.37 11.72 23.86
N GLU A 93 0.81 12.98 23.93
CA GLU A 93 0.04 14.22 24.03
C GLU A 93 -0.69 14.56 22.72
N ILE A 94 -0.27 13.98 21.59
CA ILE A 94 -1.01 14.08 20.32
C ILE A 94 -2.31 13.27 20.44
N GLU A 95 -3.44 13.97 20.54
CA GLU A 95 -4.77 13.36 20.67
C GLU A 95 -5.39 12.97 19.31
N ASP A 96 -5.12 13.77 18.26
CA ASP A 96 -5.60 13.53 16.91
C ASP A 96 -4.45 13.25 15.94
N GLY A 97 -4.66 12.29 15.02
CA GLY A 97 -3.65 11.86 14.06
C GLY A 97 -2.59 10.89 14.61
N SER A 98 -1.40 10.91 14.01
CA SER A 98 -0.33 9.96 14.33
C SER A 98 0.52 10.46 15.51
N LYS A 99 0.54 9.70 16.60
CA LYS A 99 1.44 9.92 17.75
C LYS A 99 2.94 9.75 17.43
N SER A 100 3.28 9.37 16.20
CA SER A 100 4.64 9.12 15.79
C SER A 100 5.13 10.24 14.88
N VAL A 101 6.12 10.99 15.34
CA VAL A 101 6.70 12.13 14.61
C VAL A 101 8.10 11.77 14.12
N ARG A 102 8.38 11.90 12.82
CA ARG A 102 9.68 11.54 12.25
C ARG A 102 10.77 12.46 12.80
N CYS A 103 11.86 11.87 13.28
CA CYS A 103 13.02 12.63 13.73
C CYS A 103 13.79 13.19 12.53
N TRP A 104 14.30 14.41 12.66
CA TRP A 104 15.22 14.99 11.67
C TRP A 104 16.55 14.26 11.60
N ALA A 105 16.86 13.40 12.58
CA ALA A 105 18.14 12.71 12.71
C ALA A 105 19.35 13.67 12.75
N THR A 106 19.11 14.93 13.15
CA THR A 106 20.13 15.95 13.39
C THR A 106 20.18 16.34 14.87
N PRO A 107 21.29 16.91 15.36
CA PRO A 107 21.36 17.51 16.70
C PRO A 107 20.34 18.63 16.94
N ASP A 108 19.83 19.21 15.85
CA ASP A 108 18.94 20.37 15.87
C ASP A 108 17.45 20.00 15.94
N CYS A 109 17.11 18.71 15.92
CA CYS A 109 15.74 18.24 16.09
C CYS A 109 15.13 18.80 17.39
N PRO A 110 14.04 19.60 17.33
CA PRO A 110 13.45 20.25 18.51
C PRO A 110 13.06 19.26 19.61
N LEU A 111 12.45 18.13 19.23
CA LEU A 111 12.08 17.06 20.18
C LEU A 111 13.31 16.41 20.85
N CYS A 112 14.41 16.23 20.11
CA CYS A 112 15.67 15.74 20.70
C CYS A 112 16.25 16.74 21.71
N ARG A 113 16.15 18.05 21.44
CA ARG A 113 16.69 19.11 22.32
C ARG A 113 15.99 19.18 23.67
N VAL A 114 14.68 18.91 23.71
CA VAL A 114 13.91 18.81 24.96
C VAL A 114 14.05 17.44 25.65
N GLY A 115 14.91 16.57 25.12
CA GLY A 115 15.26 15.29 25.74
C GLY A 115 14.38 14.11 25.31
N ASP A 116 13.40 14.31 24.42
CA ASP A 116 12.66 13.19 23.84
C ASP A 116 13.52 12.44 22.82
N LYS A 117 13.64 11.13 23.01
CA LYS A 117 14.54 10.31 22.20
C LYS A 117 13.75 9.55 21.16
N ALA A 118 14.07 9.77 19.89
CA ALA A 118 13.55 8.98 18.78
C ALA A 118 14.01 7.51 18.88
N LYS A 119 13.14 6.64 19.38
CA LYS A 119 13.43 5.22 19.61
C LYS A 119 12.71 4.29 18.63
N ARG A 120 11.69 4.77 17.93
CA ARG A 120 10.88 3.93 17.04
C ARG A 120 11.52 3.86 15.67
N PHE A 121 12.16 2.74 15.39
CA PHE A 121 12.74 2.42 14.08
C PHE A 121 11.66 1.98 13.10
N SER A 122 11.73 2.52 11.90
CA SER A 122 10.87 2.16 10.77
C SER A 122 11.72 1.97 9.52
N ALA A 123 11.47 0.89 8.78
CA ALA A 123 12.00 0.64 7.44
C ALA A 123 10.83 0.47 6.48
N CYS A 124 10.83 1.23 5.40
CA CYS A 124 9.71 1.33 4.47
C CYS A 124 10.00 0.57 3.18
N PHE A 125 9.06 -0.27 2.77
CA PHE A 125 9.15 -1.11 1.58
C PHE A 125 7.95 -0.87 0.67
N ASP A 126 8.18 -0.85 -0.64
CA ASP A 126 7.10 -0.91 -1.61
C ASP A 126 6.64 -2.34 -1.75
N VAL A 127 5.35 -2.56 -1.56
CA VAL A 127 4.74 -3.88 -1.65
C VAL A 127 3.46 -3.83 -2.48
N VAL A 128 3.11 -4.94 -3.11
CA VAL A 128 1.76 -5.16 -3.63
C VAL A 128 1.01 -5.99 -2.60
N SER A 129 -0.11 -5.47 -2.11
CA SER A 129 -1.05 -6.20 -1.29
C SER A 129 -1.95 -7.05 -2.18
N LEU A 130 -2.09 -8.33 -1.82
CA LEU A 130 -2.98 -9.30 -2.45
C LEU A 130 -4.09 -9.72 -1.48
N GLU A 131 -4.47 -8.84 -0.56
CA GLU A 131 -5.62 -9.01 0.33
C GLU A 131 -6.93 -9.19 -0.46
N ASP A 132 -7.06 -8.47 -1.58
CA ASP A 132 -8.06 -8.71 -2.62
C ASP A 132 -7.32 -9.18 -3.88
N PRO A 133 -7.27 -10.50 -4.17
CA PRO A 133 -6.50 -11.06 -5.28
C PRO A 133 -6.95 -10.53 -6.66
N ASP A 134 -8.23 -10.20 -6.81
CA ASP A 134 -8.79 -9.64 -8.05
C ASP A 134 -8.37 -8.17 -8.27
N THR A 135 -8.00 -7.48 -7.19
CA THR A 135 -7.59 -6.08 -7.21
C THR A 135 -6.28 -5.86 -6.45
N PRO A 136 -5.11 -6.30 -6.98
CA PRO A 136 -3.82 -6.03 -6.36
C PRO A 136 -3.57 -4.53 -6.21
N VAL A 137 -3.11 -4.08 -5.05
CA VAL A 137 -2.86 -2.66 -4.77
C VAL A 137 -1.45 -2.44 -4.23
N MET A 138 -0.73 -1.47 -4.80
CA MET A 138 0.54 -1.02 -4.24
C MET A 138 0.32 -0.29 -2.91
N LYS A 139 1.13 -0.63 -1.91
CA LYS A 139 1.15 -0.02 -0.59
C LYS A 139 2.59 0.21 -0.12
N VAL A 140 2.75 1.15 0.79
CA VAL A 140 3.94 1.30 1.62
C VAL A 140 3.79 0.43 2.85
N TRP A 141 4.73 -0.48 3.05
CA TRP A 141 4.81 -1.25 4.28
C TRP A 141 5.88 -0.69 5.23
N GLU A 142 5.44 -0.15 6.37
CA GLU A 142 6.32 0.33 7.46
C GLU A 142 6.66 -0.84 8.41
N ALA A 143 7.83 -1.44 8.21
CA ALA A 143 8.30 -2.57 9.00
C ALA A 143 9.15 -2.13 10.20
N GLY A 144 8.84 -2.69 11.38
CA GLY A 144 9.68 -2.53 12.57
C GLY A 144 11.00 -3.30 12.50
N ILE A 145 11.95 -2.96 13.38
CA ILE A 145 13.34 -3.47 13.33
C ILE A 145 13.49 -4.99 13.28
N LYS A 146 12.59 -5.74 13.95
CA LYS A 146 12.65 -7.21 13.96
C LYS A 146 12.36 -7.78 12.58
N VAL A 147 11.28 -7.32 11.93
CA VAL A 147 10.90 -7.78 10.61
C VAL A 147 11.89 -7.29 9.55
N ALA A 148 12.35 -6.03 9.66
CA ALA A 148 13.39 -5.50 8.77
C ALA A 148 14.68 -6.34 8.81
N ARG A 149 15.07 -6.86 9.98
CA ARG A 149 16.21 -7.78 10.10
C ARG A 149 15.94 -9.14 9.44
N GLN A 150 14.75 -9.71 9.64
CA GLN A 150 14.36 -10.95 8.96
C GLN A 150 14.41 -10.80 7.43
N LEU A 151 13.88 -9.69 6.90
CA LEU A 151 13.95 -9.37 5.48
C LEU A 151 15.40 -9.23 5.00
N LYS A 152 16.26 -8.52 5.73
CA LYS A 152 17.68 -8.41 5.40
C LYS A 152 18.39 -9.79 5.36
N ASP A 153 18.08 -10.66 6.31
CA ASP A 153 18.65 -12.02 6.36
C ASP A 153 18.19 -12.88 5.17
N ILE A 154 17.01 -12.61 4.61
CA ILE A 154 16.51 -13.25 3.39
C ILE A 154 17.18 -12.63 2.16
N ALA A 155 17.21 -11.29 2.06
CA ALA A 155 17.80 -10.55 0.95
C ALA A 155 19.27 -10.93 0.70
N THR A 156 20.05 -11.02 1.78
CA THR A 156 21.50 -11.27 1.71
C THR A 156 21.88 -12.75 1.59
N ASP A 157 20.91 -13.66 1.66
CA ASP A 157 21.15 -15.10 1.53
C ASP A 157 21.13 -15.52 0.05
N ALA A 158 22.23 -16.12 -0.41
CA ALA A 158 22.40 -16.50 -1.82
C ALA A 158 21.36 -17.50 -2.36
N LYS A 159 20.63 -18.23 -1.50
CA LYS A 159 19.58 -19.18 -1.90
C LYS A 159 18.18 -18.61 -1.75
N ARG A 160 18.00 -17.68 -0.81
CA ARG A 160 16.68 -17.17 -0.39
C ARG A 160 16.38 -15.78 -0.96
N GLY A 161 17.40 -14.97 -1.20
CA GLY A 161 17.29 -13.67 -1.84
C GLY A 161 17.39 -13.74 -3.38
N PRO A 162 17.24 -12.60 -4.07
CA PRO A 162 16.83 -11.29 -3.54
C PRO A 162 15.36 -11.26 -3.06
N LEU A 163 14.95 -10.23 -2.31
CA LEU A 163 13.57 -10.13 -1.78
C LEU A 163 12.52 -9.97 -2.88
N ASN A 164 12.90 -9.35 -3.98
CA ASN A 164 12.04 -9.02 -5.11
C ASN A 164 12.06 -10.06 -6.23
N ARG A 165 12.51 -11.30 -5.97
CA ARG A 165 12.41 -12.40 -6.93
C ARG A 165 10.98 -12.59 -7.40
N ASP A 166 10.75 -12.78 -8.69
CA ASP A 166 9.42 -12.93 -9.29
C ASP A 166 8.59 -14.07 -8.65
N ASP A 167 9.24 -15.17 -8.27
CA ASP A 167 8.62 -16.37 -7.69
C ASP A 167 8.43 -16.34 -6.15
N LEU A 168 8.83 -15.24 -5.50
CA LEU A 168 8.83 -15.11 -4.05
C LEU A 168 7.74 -14.16 -3.56
N TYR A 169 6.92 -14.66 -2.65
CA TYR A 169 5.85 -13.94 -1.98
C TYR A 169 6.01 -14.12 -0.47
N PHE A 170 5.27 -13.33 0.29
CA PHE A 170 5.27 -13.42 1.74
C PHE A 170 3.85 -13.37 2.26
N THR A 171 3.59 -14.07 3.35
CA THR A 171 2.44 -13.78 4.19
C THR A 171 2.89 -12.97 5.38
N ILE A 172 2.07 -11.98 5.74
CA ILE A 172 2.29 -11.20 6.95
C ILE A 172 1.02 -11.11 7.76
N ARG A 173 1.16 -11.33 9.06
CA ARG A 173 0.14 -11.06 10.06
C ARG A 173 0.78 -10.52 11.33
N LYS A 174 -0.04 -9.96 12.20
CA LYS A 174 0.35 -9.58 13.54
C LYS A 174 -0.44 -10.35 14.59
N GLU A 175 0.19 -10.69 15.69
CA GLU A 175 -0.45 -11.31 16.84
C GLU A 175 -0.33 -10.36 18.04
N GLN A 176 -1.45 -10.05 18.69
CA GLN A 176 -1.43 -9.22 19.89
C GLN A 176 -1.12 -10.08 21.13
N LYS A 177 0.12 -10.01 21.60
CA LYS A 177 0.57 -10.68 22.83
C LYS A 177 0.60 -9.72 24.00
N LYS A 178 -0.46 -9.72 24.83
CA LYS A 178 -0.59 -8.90 26.05
C LYS A 178 -0.29 -7.41 25.80
N LYS A 179 0.98 -7.01 25.97
CA LYS A 179 1.49 -5.63 25.84
C LYS A 179 2.33 -5.38 24.58
N SER A 180 2.49 -6.37 23.72
CA SER A 180 3.31 -6.27 22.51
C SER A 180 2.61 -6.86 21.30
N VAL A 181 2.89 -6.30 20.14
CA VAL A 181 2.50 -6.86 18.85
C VAL A 181 3.70 -7.63 18.30
N GLU A 182 3.48 -8.88 17.93
CA GLU A 182 4.47 -9.71 17.24
C GLU A 182 4.04 -9.87 15.78
N TYR A 183 4.97 -9.73 14.85
CA TYR A 183 4.68 -9.91 13.44
C TYR A 183 5.22 -11.28 13.00
N THR A 184 4.39 -12.04 12.30
CA THR A 184 4.78 -13.29 11.66
C THR A 184 4.92 -13.02 10.18
N LEU A 185 6.12 -13.27 9.65
CA LEU A 185 6.45 -13.16 8.24
C LEU A 185 6.88 -14.54 7.74
N GLU A 186 6.15 -15.10 6.79
CA GLU A 186 6.46 -16.41 6.20
C GLU A 186 6.64 -16.27 4.70
N ARG A 187 7.52 -17.09 4.12
CA ARG A 187 7.76 -17.10 2.68
C ARG A 187 6.77 -18.05 2.02
N VAL A 188 6.15 -17.57 0.96
CA VAL A 188 5.27 -18.36 0.11
C VAL A 188 5.93 -18.44 -1.27
N LYS A 189 6.08 -19.65 -1.80
CA LYS A 189 6.54 -19.82 -3.17
C LYS A 189 5.35 -19.70 -4.10
N GLU A 190 5.60 -19.23 -5.31
CA GLU A 190 4.59 -19.05 -6.34
C GLU A 190 3.66 -20.27 -6.51
N ARG A 191 4.21 -21.48 -6.54
CA ARG A 191 3.44 -22.73 -6.71
C ARG A 191 2.45 -23.02 -5.57
N ASP A 192 2.72 -22.49 -4.37
CA ASP A 192 1.95 -22.74 -3.16
C ASP A 192 0.87 -21.64 -2.98
N LEU A 193 0.90 -20.55 -3.76
CA LEU A 193 0.00 -19.40 -3.63
C LEU A 193 -1.47 -19.76 -3.82
N TYR A 194 -1.81 -20.41 -4.94
CA TYR A 194 -3.19 -20.73 -5.26
C TYR A 194 -3.75 -21.79 -4.32
N GLU A 195 -2.97 -22.84 -4.03
CA GLU A 195 -3.41 -23.95 -3.17
C GLU A 195 -3.65 -23.52 -1.71
N GLU A 196 -2.83 -22.61 -1.17
CA GLU A 196 -2.92 -22.20 0.23
C GLU A 196 -3.71 -20.90 0.45
N TYR A 197 -3.74 -20.00 -0.55
CA TYR A 197 -4.26 -18.63 -0.37
C TYR A 197 -5.27 -18.19 -1.45
N ASP A 198 -5.58 -19.02 -2.44
CA ASP A 198 -6.46 -18.66 -3.57
C ASP A 198 -5.97 -17.41 -4.33
N VAL A 199 -4.63 -17.25 -4.40
CA VAL A 199 -3.96 -16.13 -5.06
C VAL A 199 -3.30 -16.61 -6.34
N GLU A 200 -3.60 -15.98 -7.47
CA GLU A 200 -2.83 -16.17 -8.69
C GLU A 200 -1.52 -15.36 -8.64
N PRO A 201 -0.39 -15.91 -9.15
CA PRO A 201 0.85 -15.17 -9.30
C PRO A 201 0.65 -13.90 -10.15
N LEU A 202 1.28 -12.80 -9.75
CA LEU A 202 1.30 -11.58 -10.55
C LEU A 202 2.04 -11.84 -11.86
N GLY A 203 1.36 -11.61 -12.98
CA GLY A 203 1.97 -11.67 -14.31
C GLY A 203 3.07 -10.61 -14.49
N GLU A 204 4.04 -10.90 -15.36
CA GLU A 204 5.21 -10.03 -15.58
C GLU A 204 4.83 -8.59 -15.97
N GLU A 205 3.79 -8.42 -16.79
CA GLU A 205 3.31 -7.10 -17.21
C GLU A 205 2.78 -6.27 -16.02
N ILE A 206 2.00 -6.91 -15.14
CA ILE A 206 1.44 -6.27 -13.94
C ILE A 206 2.57 -5.91 -12.98
N LEU A 207 3.52 -6.83 -12.75
CA LEU A 207 4.67 -6.60 -11.89
C LEU A 207 5.53 -5.44 -12.42
N ARG A 208 5.73 -5.37 -13.74
CA ARG A 208 6.46 -4.26 -14.38
C ARG A 208 5.74 -2.92 -14.21
N ALA A 209 4.41 -2.90 -14.32
CA ALA A 209 3.62 -1.68 -14.07
C ALA A 209 3.81 -1.19 -12.63
N PHE A 210 3.71 -2.09 -11.65
CA PHE A 210 3.98 -1.73 -10.25
C PHE A 210 5.42 -1.28 -10.03
N LEU A 211 6.41 -1.96 -10.59
CA LEU A 211 7.81 -1.55 -10.47
C LEU A 211 8.08 -0.15 -11.07
N ALA A 212 7.33 0.27 -12.09
CA ALA A 212 7.45 1.62 -12.65
C ALA A 212 6.87 2.72 -11.74
N GLU A 213 5.89 2.37 -10.91
CA GLU A 213 5.25 3.26 -9.93
C GLU A 213 5.92 3.19 -8.54
N ALA A 214 6.79 2.21 -8.31
CA ALA A 214 7.50 2.03 -7.06
C ALA A 214 8.28 3.30 -6.69
N HIS A 215 8.30 3.62 -5.38
CA HIS A 215 8.92 4.82 -4.81
C HIS A 215 8.24 6.16 -5.12
N GLU A 216 7.25 6.26 -6.02
CA GLU A 216 6.46 7.50 -6.16
C GLU A 216 5.75 7.86 -4.85
N TRP A 217 5.24 6.83 -4.17
CA TRP A 217 4.64 6.93 -2.83
C TRP A 217 5.69 7.08 -1.74
N GLY A 218 6.88 6.50 -1.94
CA GLY A 218 7.98 6.50 -0.98
C GLY A 218 8.48 7.89 -0.60
N ALA A 219 8.46 8.84 -1.54
CA ALA A 219 8.82 10.23 -1.29
C ALA A 219 7.88 10.94 -0.29
N GLN A 220 6.64 10.46 -0.15
CA GLN A 220 5.60 11.04 0.71
C GLN A 220 5.49 10.34 2.06
N VAL A 221 6.38 9.37 2.35
CA VAL A 221 6.31 8.58 3.57
C VAL A 221 6.76 9.39 4.75
N LYS A 222 5.76 9.89 5.49
CA LYS A 222 5.92 10.49 6.81
C LYS A 222 6.99 11.56 6.79
N GLU A 223 6.83 12.52 5.87
CA GLU A 223 7.75 13.65 5.73
C GLU A 223 7.98 14.28 7.12
N PRO A 224 9.24 14.61 7.46
CA PRO A 224 9.49 15.29 8.71
C PRO A 224 8.72 16.61 8.74
N LEU A 225 8.10 16.90 9.89
CA LEU A 225 7.51 18.22 10.13
C LEU A 225 8.59 19.29 9.97
N ASP A 226 8.18 20.46 9.50
CA ASP A 226 9.03 21.64 9.48
C ASP A 226 9.26 22.17 10.90
N GLU A 227 10.04 23.25 11.02
CA GLU A 227 10.42 23.80 12.32
C GLU A 227 9.20 24.23 13.14
N ASP A 228 8.22 24.87 12.50
CA ASP A 228 6.99 25.32 13.15
C ASP A 228 6.18 24.12 13.66
N GLY A 229 5.94 23.11 12.83
CA GLY A 229 5.22 21.90 13.23
C GLY A 229 5.93 21.10 14.32
N MET A 230 7.28 21.05 14.30
CA MET A 230 8.03 20.42 15.38
C MET A 230 7.93 21.19 16.69
N ASN A 231 7.91 22.52 16.65
CA ASN A 231 7.75 23.37 17.84
C ASN A 231 6.36 23.24 18.44
N GLU A 232 5.30 23.17 17.64
CA GLU A 232 3.94 22.89 18.13
C GLU A 232 3.88 21.57 18.92
N VAL A 233 4.55 20.53 18.42
CA VAL A 233 4.62 19.23 19.13
C VAL A 233 5.45 19.33 20.41
N VAL A 234 6.52 20.14 20.42
CA VAL A 234 7.30 20.42 21.64
C VAL A 234 6.44 21.12 22.68
N ASP A 235 5.67 22.13 22.28
CA ASP A 235 4.79 22.88 23.17
C ASP A 235 3.76 21.95 23.82
N LEU A 236 3.13 21.04 23.05
CA LEU A 236 2.25 20.01 23.59
C LEU A 236 2.92 19.15 24.67
N LEU A 237 4.19 18.79 24.48
CA LEU A 237 4.94 17.91 25.39
C LEU A 237 5.42 18.64 26.66
N VAL A 238 5.62 19.95 26.59
CA VAL A 238 6.12 20.77 27.73
C VAL A 238 4.96 21.38 28.53
N GLU A 239 3.84 21.70 27.89
CA GLU A 239 2.68 22.35 28.52
C GLU A 239 1.62 21.37 29.05
N GLY A 240 1.63 20.11 28.60
CA GLY A 240 0.77 19.01 29.08
C GLY A 240 1.19 18.42 30.41
#